data_AF-A0A7U9PYZ4-F1
#
_entry.id   AF-A0A7U9PYZ4-F1
#
_cell.length_a   1.000
_cell.length_b   1.000
_cell.length_c   1.000
_cell.angle_alpha   90.00
_cell.angle_beta   90.00
_cell.angle_gamma   90.00
#
_symmetry.space_group_name_H-M   'P 1'
#
loop_
_entity.id
_entity.type
_entity.pdbx_description
1 polymer ?
#
loop_
_entity_poly.entity_id
_entity_poly.type
_entity_poly.pdbx_seq_one_letter_code
_entity_poly.pdbx_strand_id
1 'polypeptide(L)'
;MGRLHLFDMDGTLLYGSAAAVEISRQLGLDQEIAELERAFIAGELTPVRFAELACELWAELTEDVVATAFEGAPWLAGIREVWADIRARGSGAR
;
A
#
# COMPACT_ATOMS: atom_id res chain seq x y z
N MET A 1 -11.64 -0.72 -28.91
CA MET A 1 -12.15 -0.72 -27.51
C MET A 1 -10.96 -0.64 -26.58
N GLY A 2 -10.83 0.41 -25.77
CA GLY A 2 -9.75 0.50 -24.78
C GLY A 2 -9.95 -0.52 -23.65
N ARG A 3 -8.86 -0.97 -23.02
CA ARG A 3 -8.90 -1.79 -21.80
C ARG A 3 -8.55 -0.91 -20.61
N LEU A 4 -9.30 -1.05 -19.51
CA LEU A 4 -8.95 -0.46 -18.21
C LEU A 4 -8.13 -1.47 -17.41
N HIS A 5 -6.97 -1.03 -16.92
CA HIS A 5 -6.12 -1.83 -16.05
C HIS A 5 -6.18 -1.23 -14.64
N LEU A 6 -6.60 -2.04 -13.66
CA LEU A 6 -6.69 -1.68 -12.25
C LEU A 6 -5.66 -2.52 -11.49
N PHE A 7 -4.87 -1.87 -10.63
CA PHE A 7 -3.91 -2.52 -9.76
C PHE A 7 -4.25 -2.16 -8.33
N ASP A 8 -4.47 -3.17 -7.50
CA ASP A 8 -4.51 -2.98 -6.06
C ASP A 8 -3.10 -2.63 -5.55
N MET A 9 -3.00 -1.92 -4.43
CA MET A 9 -1.71 -1.51 -3.88
C MET A 9 -1.20 -2.53 -2.86
N ASP A 10 -1.97 -2.78 -1.81
CA ASP A 10 -1.55 -3.59 -0.67
C ASP A 10 -1.52 -5.08 -1.04
N GLY A 11 -0.43 -5.78 -0.71
CA GLY A 11 -0.22 -7.17 -1.09
C GLY A 11 -0.02 -7.43 -2.60
N THR A 12 -0.18 -6.41 -3.45
CA THR A 12 -0.05 -6.50 -4.90
C THR A 12 1.13 -5.66 -5.42
N LEU A 13 1.04 -4.32 -5.33
CA LEU A 13 2.15 -3.43 -5.68
C LEU A 13 3.17 -3.34 -4.55
N LEU A 14 2.72 -3.39 -3.30
CA LEU A 14 3.54 -3.54 -2.12
C LEU A 14 3.63 -5.03 -1.81
N TYR A 15 4.70 -5.68 -2.29
CA TYR A 15 4.82 -7.12 -2.23
C TYR A 15 4.98 -7.61 -0.79
N GLY A 16 4.03 -8.42 -0.32
CA GLY A 16 4.04 -8.95 1.03
C GLY A 16 3.89 -7.90 2.14
N SER A 17 3.37 -6.72 1.81
CA SER A 17 3.18 -5.63 2.77
C SER A 17 1.96 -4.78 2.43
N ALA A 18 1.64 -3.83 3.29
CA ALA A 18 0.59 -2.84 3.11
C ALA A 18 1.10 -1.44 3.45
N ALA A 19 0.53 -0.40 2.85
CA ALA A 19 0.92 0.98 3.10
C ALA A 19 0.84 1.36 4.59
N ALA A 20 -0.22 0.90 5.27
CA ALA A 20 -0.40 1.13 6.70
C ALA A 20 0.74 0.52 7.53
N VAL A 21 1.29 -0.62 7.11
CA VAL A 21 2.43 -1.26 7.76
C VAL A 21 3.71 -0.46 7.54
N GLU A 22 4.00 -0.06 6.30
CA GLU A 22 5.23 0.69 6.01
C GLU A 22 5.25 2.06 6.70
N ILE A 23 4.11 2.76 6.76
CA ILE A 23 3.99 4.03 7.50
C ILE A 23 4.23 3.80 8.99
N SER A 24 3.59 2.79 9.59
CA SER A 24 3.77 2.49 11.01
C SER A 24 5.20 2.08 11.35
N ARG A 25 5.89 1.32 10.49
CA ARG A 25 7.32 0.99 10.67
C ARG A 25 8.20 2.23 10.69
N GLN A 26 7.96 3.18 9.79
CA GLN A 26 8.72 4.43 9.76
C GLN A 26 8.52 5.26 11.04
N LEU A 27 7.37 5.11 11.71
CA LEU A 27 7.06 5.72 12.99
C LEU A 27 7.51 4.88 14.20
N GLY A 28 8.07 3.68 13.99
CA GLY A 28 8.47 2.76 15.07
C GLY A 28 7.31 2.07 15.78
N LEU A 29 6.16 1.93 15.11
CA LEU A 29 4.92 1.37 15.62
C LEU A 29 4.67 -0.07 15.12
N ASP A 30 5.75 -0.84 14.94
CA ASP A 30 5.73 -2.21 14.38
C ASP A 30 4.83 -3.16 15.17
N GLN A 31 4.81 -3.03 16.50
CA GLN A 31 4.05 -3.93 17.36
C GLN A 31 2.56 -3.64 17.30
N GLU A 32 2.21 -2.35 17.39
CA GLU A 32 0.85 -1.84 17.38
C GLU A 32 0.17 -2.13 16.06
N ILE A 33 0.85 -1.88 14.92
CA ILE A 33 0.26 -2.19 13.62
C ILE A 33 0.09 -3.70 13.40
N ALA A 34 1.04 -4.52 13.89
CA ALA A 34 0.95 -5.97 13.79
C ALA A 34 -0.21 -6.54 14.63
N GLU A 35 -0.57 -5.90 15.74
CA GLU A 35 -1.77 -6.25 16.52
C GLU A 35 -3.04 -5.99 15.72
N LEU A 36 -3.13 -4.82 15.08
CA LEU A 36 -4.26 -4.49 14.21
C LEU A 36 -4.35 -5.46 13.02
N GLU A 37 -3.24 -5.82 12.39
CA GLU A 37 -3.22 -6.79 11.29
C GLU A 37 -3.69 -8.17 11.74
N ARG A 38 -3.25 -8.64 12.91
CA ARG A 38 -3.72 -9.93 13.46
C ARG A 38 -5.23 -9.92 13.69
N ALA A 39 -5.76 -8.86 14.30
CA ALA A 39 -7.20 -8.74 14.56
C ALA A 39 -8.00 -8.63 13.24
N PHE A 40 -7.46 -7.94 12.23
CA PHE A 40 -8.06 -7.87 10.90
C PHE A 40 -8.10 -9.24 10.19
N ILE A 41 -6.98 -9.97 10.20
CA ILE A 41 -6.89 -11.32 9.61
C ILE A 41 -7.81 -12.32 10.34
N ALA A 42 -7.96 -12.17 11.67
CA ALA A 42 -8.88 -12.97 12.47
C ALA A 42 -10.36 -12.65 12.21
N GLY A 43 -10.67 -11.59 11.45
CA GLY A 43 -12.04 -11.13 11.20
C GLY A 43 -12.67 -10.38 12.37
N GLU A 44 -11.87 -9.98 13.36
CA GLU A 44 -12.29 -9.22 14.54
C GLU A 44 -12.39 -7.72 14.24
N LEU A 45 -11.68 -7.25 13.21
CA LEU A 45 -11.78 -5.89 12.69
C LEU A 45 -12.37 -5.88 11.28
N THR A 46 -13.27 -4.92 11.04
CA THR A 46 -13.70 -4.59 9.69
C THR A 46 -12.63 -3.75 8.99
N PRO A 47 -12.60 -3.70 7.65
CA PRO A 47 -11.64 -2.87 6.92
C PRO A 47 -11.71 -1.38 7.32
N VAL A 48 -12.93 -0.87 7.54
CA VAL A 48 -13.15 0.51 7.99
C VAL A 48 -12.56 0.72 9.37
N ARG A 49 -12.82 -0.19 10.31
CA ARG A 49 -12.31 -0.04 11.68
C ARG A 49 -10.79 -0.18 11.76
N PHE A 50 -10.20 -1.08 10.96
CA PHE A 50 -8.76 -1.17 10.83
C PHE A 50 -8.15 0.17 10.35
N ALA A 51 -8.73 0.78 9.32
CA ALA A 51 -8.24 2.04 8.78
C ALA A 51 -8.33 3.19 9.81
N GLU A 52 -9.43 3.29 10.54
CA GLU A 52 -9.58 4.28 11.61
C GLU A 52 -8.50 4.11 12.69
N LEU A 53 -8.32 2.88 13.19
CA LEU A 53 -7.33 2.58 14.24
C LEU A 53 -5.90 2.81 13.76
N ALA A 54 -5.57 2.45 12.51
CA ALA A 54 -4.25 2.71 11.95
C ALA A 54 -3.99 4.23 11.85
N CYS A 55 -4.98 5.02 11.41
CA CYS A 55 -4.87 6.48 11.39
C CYS A 55 -4.72 7.07 12.80
N GLU A 56 -5.41 6.53 13.81
CA GLU A 56 -5.28 6.96 15.21
C GLU A 56 -3.86 6.70 15.76
N LEU A 57 -3.17 5.65 15.30
CA LEU A 57 -1.77 5.38 15.67
C LEU A 57 -0.80 6.46 15.14
N TRP A 58 -1.11 7.12 14.03
CA TRP A 58 -0.19 8.04 13.35
C TRP A 58 -0.33 9.50 13.82
N ALA A 59 -0.38 9.74 15.13
CA ALA A 59 -0.69 11.04 15.71
C ALA A 59 0.20 12.22 15.23
N GLU A 60 1.43 11.94 14.77
CA GLU A 60 2.38 12.94 14.25
C GLU A 60 2.84 12.61 12.81
N LEU A 61 1.94 12.10 11.96
CA LEU A 61 2.28 11.82 10.57
C LEU A 61 2.68 13.08 9.81
N THR A 62 3.83 13.02 9.13
CA THR A 62 4.33 14.10 8.25
C THR A 62 4.48 13.60 6.81
N GLU A 63 4.49 14.52 5.85
CA GLU A 63 4.75 14.18 4.44
C GLU A 63 6.12 13.51 4.26
N ASP A 64 7.14 13.93 5.02
CA ASP A 64 8.49 13.35 4.97
C ASP A 64 8.52 11.90 5.46
N VAL A 65 7.76 11.59 6.51
CA VAL A 65 7.58 10.20 6.98
C VAL A 65 6.92 9.35 5.92
N VAL A 66 5.84 9.85 5.30
CA VAL A 66 5.13 9.14 4.23
C VAL A 66 6.06 8.91 3.04
N ALA A 67 6.77 9.94 2.59
CA ALA A 67 7.73 9.82 1.48
C ALA A 67 8.81 8.77 1.78
N THR A 68 9.42 8.83 2.96
CA THR A 68 10.46 7.88 3.38
C THR A 68 9.92 6.44 3.41
N ALA A 69 8.73 6.23 3.96
CA ALA A 69 8.08 4.92 4.01
C ALA A 69 7.88 4.34 2.59
N PHE A 70 7.35 5.15 1.66
CA PHE A 70 7.10 4.68 0.29
C PHE A 70 8.37 4.55 -0.55
N GLU A 71 9.42 5.35 -0.31
CA GLU A 71 10.70 5.20 -0.99
C GLU A 71 11.42 3.90 -0.60
N GLY A 72 11.30 3.49 0.66
CA GLY A 72 11.87 2.24 1.19
C GLY A 72 10.98 1.00 1.02
N ALA A 73 9.74 1.17 0.56
CA ALA A 73 8.74 0.10 0.54
C ALA A 73 9.10 -1.04 -0.45
N PRO A 74 8.61 -2.27 -0.20
CA PRO A 74 8.88 -3.43 -1.05
C PRO A 74 8.03 -3.43 -2.33
N TRP A 75 8.28 -2.47 -3.22
CA TRP A 75 7.56 -2.37 -4.49
C TRP A 75 7.77 -3.61 -5.38
N LEU A 76 6.70 -4.02 -6.07
CA LEU A 76 6.74 -5.07 -7.06
C LEU A 76 7.73 -4.72 -8.19
N ALA A 77 8.77 -5.53 -8.32
CA ALA A 77 9.75 -5.38 -9.39
C ALA A 77 9.06 -5.52 -10.77
N GLY A 78 9.47 -4.71 -11.74
CA GLY A 78 8.96 -4.79 -13.11
C GLY A 78 7.64 -4.03 -13.36
N ILE A 79 7.02 -3.42 -12.35
CA ILE A 79 5.73 -2.75 -12.53
C ILE A 79 5.80 -1.57 -13.49
N ARG A 80 6.92 -0.83 -13.51
CA ARG A 80 7.09 0.34 -14.38
C ARG A 80 7.14 -0.07 -15.86
N GLU A 81 7.75 -1.21 -16.14
CA GLU A 81 7.85 -1.85 -17.45
C GLU A 81 6.47 -2.30 -17.92
N VAL A 82 5.71 -2.96 -17.04
CA VAL A 82 4.32 -3.36 -17.32
C VAL A 82 3.45 -2.14 -17.66
N TRP A 83 3.57 -1.05 -16.90
CA TRP A 83 2.84 0.19 -17.19
C TRP A 83 3.27 0.82 -18.51
N ALA A 84 4.57 0.83 -18.83
CA ALA A 84 5.07 1.34 -20.10
C ALA A 84 4.49 0.54 -21.29
N ASP A 85 4.46 -0.79 -21.17
CA ASP A 85 3.92 -1.70 -22.15
C ASP A 85 2.38 -1.56 -22.31
N ILE A 86 1.64 -1.41 -21.21
CA ILE A 86 0.20 -1.08 -21.24
C ILE A 86 -0.05 0.23 -21.99
N ARG A 87 0.71 1.29 -21.68
CA ARG A 87 0.60 2.58 -22.37
C ARG A 87 0.91 2.46 -23.86
N ALA A 88 1.99 1.76 -24.22
CA ALA A 88 2.38 1.56 -25.61
C ALA A 88 1.29 0.84 -26.43
N ARG A 89 0.69 -0.22 -25.87
CA ARG A 89 -0.44 -0.91 -26.51
C ARG A 89 -1.69 -0.04 -26.61
N GLY A 90 -1.94 0.83 -25.63
CA GLY A 90 -3.05 1.77 -25.65
C GLY A 90 -2.91 2.87 -26.72
N SER A 91 -1.68 3.29 -27.03
CA SER A 91 -1.40 4.29 -28.08
C SER A 91 -1.46 3.74 -29.51
N GLY A 92 -1.48 2.41 -29.68
CA GLY A 92 -1.55 1.73 -30.98
C GLY A 92 -2.95 1.60 -31.59
N ALA A 93 -4.00 2.03 -30.89
CA ALA A 93 -5.36 2.04 -31.41
C ALA A 93 -5.61 3.31 -32.24
N ARG A 94 -5.24 3.28 -33.53
CA ARG A 94 -5.89 4.08 -34.57
C ARG A 94 -6.63 3.14 -35.51
#